data_AF-A0A7K0ENK9-F1
#
_entry.id   AF-A0A7K0ENK9-F1
#
_cell.length_a   1.000
_cell.length_b   1.000
_cell.length_c   1.000
_cell.angle_alpha   90.00
_cell.angle_beta   90.00
_cell.angle_gamma   90.00
#
_symmetry.space_group_name_H-M   'P 1'
#
loop_
_entity.id
_entity.type
_entity.pdbx_description
1 polymer ?
#
loop_
_entity_poly.entity_id
_entity_poly.type
_entity_poly.pdbx_seq_one_letter_code
_entity_poly.pdbx_strand_id
1 'polypeptide(L)'
;MASSCSPPPDRIGDLDLLKWRGDRGGCQGIRTAQIDDFKIVRQELKGQSANEVAKILGRPDSEQLDDRNQKFYIYFLEPGAHCQDPKVKTDSRSVALRISAIGLVTEITFQRGRP
;
A
#
# COMPACT_ATOMS: atom_id res chain seq x y z
N MET A 1 -8.20 23.41 -21.24
CA MET A 1 -9.05 22.59 -20.35
C MET A 1 -8.28 22.38 -19.06
N ALA A 2 -8.82 22.78 -17.92
CA ALA A 2 -8.13 22.68 -16.64
C ALA A 2 -7.97 21.21 -16.25
N SER A 3 -6.74 20.71 -16.16
CA SER A 3 -6.44 19.48 -15.45
C SER A 3 -6.78 19.72 -13.98
N SER A 4 -7.98 19.32 -13.56
CA SER A 4 -8.36 19.24 -12.15
C SER A 4 -7.54 18.14 -11.50
N CYS A 5 -6.26 18.41 -11.24
CA CYS A 5 -5.45 17.60 -10.34
C CYS A 5 -5.94 17.89 -8.93
N SER A 6 -7.07 17.30 -8.55
CA SER A 6 -7.49 17.32 -7.15
C SER A 6 -6.35 16.71 -6.34
N PRO A 7 -5.84 17.39 -5.30
CA PRO A 7 -4.79 16.84 -4.45
C PRO A 7 -5.24 15.49 -3.89
N PRO A 8 -4.31 14.56 -3.66
CA PRO A 8 -4.65 13.32 -2.98
C PRO A 8 -5.32 13.63 -1.64
N PRO A 9 -6.33 12.85 -1.22
CA PRO A 9 -6.96 13.07 0.07
C PRO A 9 -5.93 12.94 1.19
N ASP A 10 -6.09 13.74 2.24
CA ASP A 10 -5.25 13.68 3.44
C ASP A 10 -5.71 12.59 4.41
N ARG A 11 -6.95 12.14 4.28
CA ARG A 11 -7.55 11.07 5.08
C ARG A 11 -8.61 10.30 4.30
N ILE A 12 -8.81 9.05 4.67
CA ILE A 12 -9.98 8.25 4.29
C ILE A 12 -10.49 7.60 5.58
N GLY A 13 -11.75 7.84 5.95
CA GLY A 13 -12.21 7.52 7.31
C GLY A 13 -11.29 8.13 8.36
N ASP A 14 -10.82 7.29 9.29
CA ASP A 14 -9.85 7.65 10.33
C ASP A 14 -8.38 7.44 9.92
N LEU A 15 -8.12 6.87 8.74
CA LEU A 15 -6.77 6.66 8.22
C LEU A 15 -6.14 7.98 7.79
N ASP A 16 -5.05 8.38 8.46
CA ASP A 16 -4.23 9.55 8.15
C ASP A 16 -3.24 9.22 7.02
N LEU A 17 -3.63 9.59 5.80
CA LEU A 17 -2.86 9.31 4.59
C LEU A 17 -1.60 10.15 4.50
N LEU A 18 -1.56 11.35 5.10
CA LEU A 18 -0.34 12.15 5.16
C LEU A 18 0.74 11.42 5.95
N LYS A 19 0.39 10.92 7.15
CA LYS A 19 1.28 10.10 7.98
C LYS A 19 1.63 8.77 7.32
N TRP A 20 0.66 8.09 6.73
CA TRP A 20 0.87 6.83 6.04
C TRP A 20 1.90 6.94 4.90
N ARG A 21 1.75 7.99 4.06
CA ARG A 21 2.65 8.31 2.95
C ARG A 21 4.05 8.69 3.44
N GLY A 22 4.15 9.33 4.60
CA GLY A 22 5.42 9.70 5.23
C GLY A 22 6.22 8.51 5.75
N ASP A 23 5.55 7.43 6.14
CA ASP A 23 6.18 6.21 6.69
C ASP A 23 6.53 5.19 5.60
N ARG A 24 7.45 5.56 4.72
CA ARG A 24 7.92 4.67 3.64
C ARG A 24 8.54 3.40 4.22
N GLY A 25 8.08 2.23 3.77
CA GLY A 25 8.47 0.94 4.33
C GLY A 25 7.88 0.62 5.70
N GLY A 26 7.02 1.44 6.30
CA GLY A 26 6.52 1.16 7.65
C GLY A 26 7.61 1.22 8.73
N CYS A 27 8.78 1.76 8.42
CA CYS A 27 9.98 1.72 9.26
C CYS A 27 9.91 2.64 10.48
N GLN A 28 9.00 3.61 10.49
CA GLN A 28 8.75 4.51 11.61
C GLN A 28 7.64 4.00 12.54
N GLY A 29 6.99 2.88 12.21
CA GLY A 29 5.90 2.29 13.00
C GLY A 29 4.58 3.08 12.94
N ILE A 30 4.49 4.10 12.09
CA ILE A 30 3.29 4.93 11.92
C ILE A 30 2.19 4.12 11.24
N ARG A 31 2.53 3.32 10.23
CA ARG A 31 1.57 2.42 9.58
C ARG A 31 1.07 1.34 10.54
N THR A 32 1.90 0.91 11.49
CA THR A 32 1.53 -0.08 12.51
C THR A 32 0.38 0.42 13.37
N ALA A 33 0.42 1.69 13.75
CA ALA A 33 -0.62 2.33 14.55
C ALA A 33 -1.95 2.51 13.79
N GLN A 34 -1.94 2.45 12.45
CA GLN A 34 -3.09 2.69 11.59
C GLN A 34 -3.60 1.43 10.88
N ILE A 35 -3.14 0.24 11.29
CA ILE A 35 -3.52 -1.03 10.64
C ILE A 35 -5.03 -1.25 10.70
N ASP A 36 -5.67 -0.95 11.84
CA ASP A 36 -7.09 -1.20 12.01
C ASP A 36 -7.94 -0.19 11.22
N ASP A 37 -7.52 1.08 11.17
CA ASP A 37 -8.13 2.10 10.29
C ASP A 37 -8.02 1.69 8.83
N PHE A 38 -6.84 1.21 8.40
CA PHE A 38 -6.64 0.70 7.05
C PHE A 38 -7.56 -0.50 6.74
N LYS A 39 -7.76 -1.43 7.69
CA LYS A 39 -8.67 -2.58 7.50
C LYS A 39 -10.12 -2.13 7.30
N ILE A 40 -10.55 -1.05 7.95
CA ILE A 40 -11.91 -0.51 7.81
C ILE A 40 -12.08 0.04 6.39
N VAL A 41 -11.13 0.88 5.93
CA VAL A 41 -11.25 1.58 4.65
C VAL A 41 -10.80 0.76 3.42
N ARG A 42 -10.25 -0.45 3.62
CA ARG A 42 -9.73 -1.30 2.53
C ARG A 42 -10.75 -1.56 1.41
N GLN A 43 -12.05 -1.59 1.72
CA GLN A 43 -13.07 -1.83 0.70
C GLN A 43 -13.21 -0.63 -0.26
N GLU A 44 -12.91 0.59 0.19
CA GLU A 44 -12.92 1.80 -0.66
C GLU A 44 -11.75 1.81 -1.65
N LEU A 45 -10.68 1.08 -1.34
CA LEU A 45 -9.51 0.90 -2.20
C LEU A 45 -9.71 -0.21 -3.23
N LYS A 46 -10.63 -1.15 -3.00
CA LYS A 46 -10.96 -2.18 -3.99
C LYS A 46 -11.71 -1.57 -5.16
N GLY A 47 -11.38 -2.02 -6.38
CA GLY A 47 -11.93 -1.48 -7.61
C GLY A 47 -11.29 -0.17 -8.07
N GLN A 48 -10.49 0.50 -7.24
CA GLN A 48 -9.70 1.65 -7.65
C GLN A 48 -8.57 1.25 -8.60
N SER A 49 -8.15 2.19 -9.45
CA SER A 49 -6.99 1.99 -10.31
C SER A 49 -5.70 1.98 -9.49
N ALA A 50 -4.67 1.27 -9.98
CA ALA A 50 -3.34 1.26 -9.36
C ALA A 50 -2.77 2.68 -9.21
N ASN A 51 -3.03 3.56 -10.17
CA ASN A 51 -2.62 4.96 -10.12
C ASN A 51 -3.34 5.74 -9.01
N GLU A 52 -4.66 5.54 -8.86
CA GLU A 52 -5.43 6.21 -7.82
C GLU A 52 -5.03 5.72 -6.43
N VAL A 53 -4.82 4.41 -6.27
CA VAL A 53 -4.30 3.86 -5.02
C VAL A 53 -2.90 4.37 -4.70
N ALA A 54 -2.00 4.44 -5.69
CA ALA A 54 -0.67 5.02 -5.49
C ALA A 54 -0.72 6.53 -5.18
N LYS A 55 -1.74 7.23 -5.65
CA LYS A 55 -2.00 8.63 -5.30
C LYS A 55 -2.50 8.78 -3.87
N ILE A 56 -3.41 7.90 -3.43
CA ILE A 56 -3.99 7.86 -2.09
C ILE A 56 -2.96 7.42 -1.04
N LEU A 57 -2.39 6.21 -1.20
CA LEU A 57 -1.48 5.57 -0.24
C LEU A 57 -0.02 5.98 -0.42
N GLY A 58 0.32 6.66 -1.52
CA GLY A 58 1.69 6.90 -1.92
C GLY A 58 2.29 5.75 -2.73
N ARG A 59 3.55 5.91 -3.13
CA ARG A 59 4.28 4.89 -3.90
C ARG A 59 4.37 3.58 -3.09
N PRO A 60 4.10 2.41 -3.68
CA PRO A 60 4.30 1.13 -3.00
C PRO A 60 5.77 0.94 -2.62
N ASP A 61 6.00 0.23 -1.52
CA ASP A 61 7.37 -0.06 -1.06
C ASP A 61 8.03 -1.11 -1.96
N SER A 62 7.23 -2.04 -2.47
CA SER A 62 7.64 -3.04 -3.45
C SER A 62 6.53 -3.26 -4.49
N GLU A 63 6.91 -3.18 -5.75
CA GLU A 63 6.10 -3.62 -6.88
C GLU A 63 6.64 -4.99 -7.32
N GLN A 64 5.76 -5.99 -7.40
CA GLN A 64 6.12 -7.34 -7.85
C GLN A 64 5.19 -7.80 -8.96
N LEU A 65 5.75 -8.58 -9.87
CA LEU A 65 5.02 -9.35 -10.87
C LEU A 65 5.29 -10.81 -10.54
N ASP A 66 4.23 -11.57 -10.28
CA ASP A 66 4.37 -13.00 -10.05
C ASP A 66 4.48 -13.79 -11.36
N ASP A 67 4.73 -15.09 -11.25
CA ASP A 67 4.88 -16.01 -12.40
C ASP A 67 3.60 -16.15 -13.25
N ARG A 68 2.45 -15.70 -12.72
CA ARG A 68 1.15 -15.69 -13.40
C ARG A 68 0.82 -14.31 -13.98
N ASN A 69 1.83 -13.43 -14.07
CA ASN A 69 1.69 -12.06 -14.55
C ASN A 69 0.69 -11.22 -13.73
N GLN A 70 0.53 -11.56 -12.44
CA GLN A 70 -0.24 -10.79 -11.49
C GLN A 70 0.65 -9.72 -10.88
N LYS A 71 0.15 -8.49 -10.88
CA LYS A 71 0.86 -7.34 -10.35
C LYS A 71 0.46 -7.11 -8.90
N PHE A 72 1.44 -6.94 -8.01
CA PHE A 72 1.22 -6.69 -6.60
C PHE A 72 1.87 -5.39 -6.16
N TYR A 73 1.08 -4.56 -5.47
CA TYR A 73 1.55 -3.40 -4.74
C TYR A 73 1.65 -3.75 -3.27
N ILE A 74 2.86 -3.70 -2.73
CA ILE A 74 3.14 -4.14 -1.37
C ILE A 74 3.54 -2.94 -0.54
N TYR A 75 2.87 -2.81 0.60
CA TYR A 75 3.18 -1.82 1.64
C TYR A 75 3.51 -2.57 2.92
N PHE A 76 4.71 -2.34 3.47
CA PHE A 76 5.07 -2.85 4.78
C PHE A 76 4.35 -2.04 5.86
N LEU A 77 3.83 -2.74 6.86
CA LEU A 77 3.01 -2.18 7.94
C LEU A 77 3.79 -2.00 9.24
N GLU A 78 4.97 -2.61 9.35
CA GLU A 78 5.81 -2.54 10.54
C GLU A 78 7.30 -2.58 10.18
N PRO A 79 8.17 -2.10 11.08
CA PRO A 79 9.61 -2.14 10.86
C PRO A 79 10.14 -3.57 10.81
N GLY A 80 11.15 -3.80 9.96
CA GLY A 80 11.93 -5.04 9.99
C GLY A 80 13.17 -4.99 9.12
N ALA A 81 13.73 -6.15 8.79
CA ALA A 81 15.02 -6.25 8.09
C ALA A 81 15.09 -5.46 6.76
N HIS A 82 13.95 -5.32 6.07
CA HIS A 82 13.85 -4.56 4.83
C HIS A 82 14.10 -3.04 5.00
N CYS A 83 13.98 -2.50 6.21
CA CYS A 83 14.29 -1.10 6.53
C CYS A 83 15.79 -0.81 6.51
N GLN A 84 16.62 -1.83 6.74
CA GLN A 84 18.09 -1.72 6.71
C GLN A 84 18.61 -2.07 5.32
N ASP A 85 18.12 -3.18 4.76
CA ASP A 85 18.43 -3.60 3.40
C ASP A 85 17.15 -4.09 2.69
N PRO A 86 16.64 -3.34 1.68
CA PRO A 86 15.46 -3.73 0.91
C PRO A 86 15.59 -5.09 0.19
N LYS A 87 16.80 -5.61 0.01
CA LYS A 87 17.04 -6.92 -0.64
C LYS A 87 16.84 -8.08 0.34
N VAL A 88 16.95 -7.83 1.64
CA VAL A 88 16.80 -8.88 2.66
C VAL A 88 15.33 -9.27 2.78
N LYS A 89 15.08 -10.58 2.82
CA LYS A 89 13.74 -11.10 3.10
C LYS A 89 13.33 -10.69 4.51
N THR A 90 12.08 -10.29 4.65
CA THR A 90 11.52 -9.82 5.91
C THR A 90 10.19 -10.52 6.16
N ASP A 91 9.93 -10.88 7.41
CA ASP A 91 8.63 -11.42 7.85
C ASP A 91 7.75 -10.34 8.50
N SER A 92 8.10 -9.07 8.26
CA SER A 92 7.32 -7.91 8.70
C SER A 92 5.92 -7.99 8.11
N ARG A 93 4.90 -7.68 8.92
CA ARG A 93 3.52 -7.51 8.45
C ARG A 93 3.51 -6.56 7.25
N SER A 94 2.78 -6.96 6.23
CA SER A 94 2.61 -6.20 4.99
C SER A 94 1.18 -6.35 4.50
N VAL A 95 0.81 -5.46 3.61
CA VAL A 95 -0.42 -5.57 2.83
C VAL A 95 -0.06 -5.65 1.35
N ALA A 96 -0.57 -6.67 0.68
CA ALA A 96 -0.43 -6.89 -0.75
C ALA A 96 -1.74 -6.55 -1.45
N LEU A 97 -1.68 -5.60 -2.37
CA LEU A 97 -2.80 -5.22 -3.24
C LEU A 97 -2.60 -5.89 -4.59
N ARG A 98 -3.46 -6.85 -4.93
CA ARG A 98 -3.44 -7.50 -6.23
C ARG A 98 -4.10 -6.61 -7.27
N ILE A 99 -3.35 -6.26 -8.30
CA ILE A 99 -3.78 -5.49 -9.45
C ILE A 99 -4.11 -6.45 -10.60
N SER A 100 -5.30 -6.30 -11.16
CA SER A 100 -5.75 -7.01 -12.37
C SER A 100 -4.97 -6.59 -13.61
N ALA A 101 -5.09 -7.38 -14.69
CA ALA A 101 -4.51 -7.06 -15.99
C ALA A 101 -4.96 -5.70 -16.56
N ILE A 102 -6.14 -5.21 -16.17
CA ILE A 102 -6.67 -3.89 -16.57
C ILE A 102 -6.30 -2.76 -15.59
N GLY A 103 -5.44 -3.02 -14.60
CA GLY A 103 -4.90 -2.00 -13.70
C GLY A 103 -5.76 -1.67 -12.47
N LEU A 104 -6.78 -2.49 -12.14
CA LEU A 104 -7.64 -2.29 -10.96
C LEU A 104 -7.24 -3.17 -9.78
N VAL A 105 -7.37 -2.65 -8.55
CA VAL A 105 -7.22 -3.42 -7.31
C VAL A 105 -8.36 -4.41 -7.17
N THR A 106 -8.04 -5.70 -7.13
CA THR A 106 -9.01 -6.80 -7.02
C THR A 106 -9.03 -7.44 -5.64
N GLU A 107 -7.89 -7.46 -4.95
CA GLU A 107 -7.79 -8.00 -3.61
C GLU A 107 -6.74 -7.25 -2.78
N ILE A 108 -6.98 -7.24 -1.48
CA ILE A 108 -6.12 -6.63 -0.48
C ILE A 108 -5.92 -7.68 0.60
N THR A 109 -4.70 -8.20 0.71
CA THR A 109 -4.36 -9.31 1.60
C THR A 109 -3.36 -8.84 2.63
N PHE A 110 -3.63 -9.13 3.90
CA PHE A 110 -2.70 -8.89 5.00
C PHE A 110 -1.88 -10.15 5.19
N GLN A 111 -0.56 -9.99 5.17
CA GLN A 111 0.37 -11.11 5.17
C GLN A 111 1.68 -10.71 5.86
N ARG A 112 2.68 -11.59 5.80
CA ARG A 112 4.04 -11.31 6.26
C ARG A 112 4.98 -11.33 5.07
N GLY A 113 5.81 -10.30 4.96
CA GLY A 113 6.78 -10.19 3.89
C GLY A 113 6.17 -9.93 2.52
N ARG A 114 6.68 -10.61 1.51
CA ARG A 114 6.25 -10.49 0.11
C ARG A 114 5.44 -11.74 -0.26
N PRO A 115 4.39 -11.61 -1.10
CA PRO A 115 3.58 -12.75 -1.52
C PRO A 115 4.40 -13.74 -2.36
#